data_AF-A0A0Q5Z6A4-F1
#
_entry.id   AF-A0A0Q5Z6A4-F1
#
_cell.length_a   1.000
_cell.length_b   1.000
_cell.length_c   1.000
_cell.angle_alpha   90.00
_cell.angle_beta   90.00
_cell.angle_gamma   90.00
#
_symmetry.space_group_name_H-M   'P 1'
#
loop_
_entity.id
_entity.type
_entity.pdbx_description
1 polymer ?
#
loop_
_entity_poly.entity_id
_entity_poly.type
_entity_poly.pdbx_seq_one_letter_code
_entity_poly.pdbx_strand_id
1 'polypeptide(L)'
;MAHAPSLRRLFGPWTELRIDVQLPTDSVEAEIERVKARLHAAGRSLRAMTLLDLRLPGLAFRHREADGEHFVYVEDLANGRLAGCTVFNRLIELDRRADRLLRSPHSKYGRLYQRRGIASAVYRWALDRGMCLISGPRQSTGAHALWHSLAKHHPLGYVTLKDKGLGYLGRAIGAETLEDFHTRMILLGQGWDLEGFLREVRATVPEPTGASALHPAA
;
A
#
# COMPACT_ATOMS: atom_id res chain seq x y z
N MET A 1 -12.32 26.43 -36.75
CA MET A 1 -11.18 25.79 -36.04
C MET A 1 -11.26 26.19 -34.58
N ALA A 2 -11.85 25.33 -33.75
CA ALA A 2 -12.10 25.61 -32.34
C ALA A 2 -11.01 24.94 -31.47
N HIS A 3 -10.28 25.76 -30.72
CA HIS A 3 -9.30 25.31 -29.74
C HIS A 3 -10.02 24.66 -28.55
N ALA A 4 -9.69 23.39 -28.27
CA ALA A 4 -10.13 22.68 -27.09
C ALA A 4 -9.40 23.22 -25.84
N PRO A 5 -10.10 23.59 -24.76
CA PRO A 5 -9.46 24.00 -23.52
C PRO A 5 -8.82 22.80 -22.81
N SER A 6 -7.63 23.03 -22.28
CA SER A 6 -6.78 22.06 -21.60
C SER A 6 -7.42 21.52 -20.31
N LEU A 7 -7.56 20.20 -20.23
CA LEU A 7 -8.08 19.42 -19.09
C LEU A 7 -7.11 19.38 -17.87
N ARG A 8 -6.48 20.51 -17.53
CA ARG A 8 -5.45 20.59 -16.49
C ARG A 8 -5.96 20.96 -15.08
N ARG A 9 -7.27 20.94 -14.81
CA ARG A 9 -7.83 21.39 -13.51
C ARG A 9 -9.07 20.63 -13.02
N LEU A 10 -9.04 19.29 -12.94
CA LEU A 10 -10.08 18.52 -12.24
C LEU A 10 -9.57 17.62 -11.10
N PHE A 11 -8.26 17.64 -10.83
CA PHE A 11 -7.68 16.95 -9.69
C PHE A 11 -6.98 18.00 -8.84
N GLY A 12 -7.69 18.52 -7.83
CA GLY A 12 -7.02 19.21 -6.74
C GLY A 12 -6.01 18.26 -6.10
N PRO A 13 -4.81 18.75 -5.76
CA PRO A 13 -3.81 17.93 -5.09
C PRO A 13 -4.43 17.38 -3.82
N TRP A 14 -4.23 16.10 -3.57
CA TRP A 14 -4.18 15.64 -2.19
C TRP A 14 -3.07 16.47 -1.54
N THR A 15 -3.44 17.58 -0.89
CA THR A 15 -2.57 18.17 0.12
C THR A 15 -2.42 17.09 1.15
N GLU A 16 -1.25 16.47 1.15
CA GLU A 16 -0.75 15.55 2.15
C GLU A 16 -0.86 16.20 3.53
N LEU A 17 -2.01 16.05 4.16
CA LEU A 17 -2.06 15.87 5.59
C LEU A 17 -1.96 14.37 5.81
N ARG A 18 -0.72 13.86 5.79
CA ARG A 18 -0.38 12.51 6.28
C ARG A 18 -0.54 12.52 7.79
N ILE A 19 -1.79 12.58 8.24
CA ILE A 19 -2.14 12.36 9.62
C ILE A 19 -2.81 10.99 9.63
N ASP A 20 -1.99 9.95 9.88
CA ASP A 20 -2.48 8.67 10.39
C ASP A 20 -3.04 8.92 11.80
N VAL A 21 -4.21 9.54 11.87
CA VAL A 21 -5.06 9.54 13.06
C VAL A 21 -5.96 8.33 12.94
N GLN A 22 -5.99 7.52 13.99
CA GLN A 22 -7.08 6.57 14.22
C GLN A 22 -8.37 7.38 14.27
N LEU A 23 -9.05 7.50 13.13
CA LEU A 23 -10.30 8.23 13.10
C LEU A 23 -11.39 7.35 13.75
N PRO A 24 -12.30 7.91 14.57
CA PRO A 24 -13.41 7.17 15.19
C PRO A 24 -14.23 6.40 14.14
N THR A 25 -14.83 5.25 14.46
CA THR A 25 -15.55 4.41 13.48
C THR A 25 -16.58 5.17 12.62
N ASP A 26 -17.29 6.14 13.20
CA ASP A 26 -18.28 6.98 12.51
C ASP A 26 -17.64 7.85 11.40
N SER A 27 -16.35 8.13 11.52
CA SER A 27 -15.60 8.87 10.50
C SER A 27 -15.27 8.05 9.25
N VAL A 28 -15.14 6.71 9.37
CA VAL A 28 -14.76 5.83 8.27
C VAL A 28 -15.93 5.66 7.32
N GLU A 29 -17.15 5.50 7.84
CA GLU A 29 -18.35 5.46 7.01
C GLU A 29 -18.59 6.80 6.31
N ALA A 30 -18.47 7.92 7.05
CA ALA A 30 -18.55 9.25 6.46
C ALA A 30 -17.48 9.46 5.37
N GLU A 31 -16.28 8.91 5.54
CA GLU A 31 -15.23 9.00 4.54
C GLU A 31 -15.51 8.16 3.30
N ILE A 32 -16.04 6.94 3.46
CA ILE A 32 -16.46 6.09 2.35
C ILE A 32 -17.58 6.78 1.56
N GLU A 33 -18.54 7.40 2.24
CA GLU A 33 -19.58 8.19 1.57
C GLU A 33 -19.01 9.42 0.86
N ARG A 34 -18.01 10.12 1.44
CA ARG A 34 -17.28 11.20 0.73
C ARG A 34 -16.58 10.69 -0.53
N VAL A 35 -15.95 9.52 -0.49
CA VAL A 35 -15.33 8.89 -1.67
C VAL A 35 -16.39 8.61 -2.74
N LYS A 36 -17.53 8.03 -2.35
CA LYS A 36 -18.65 7.75 -3.25
C LYS A 36 -19.24 9.02 -3.87
N ALA A 37 -19.49 10.05 -3.05
CA ALA A 37 -20.01 11.34 -3.50
C ALA A 37 -19.06 12.01 -4.50
N ARG A 38 -17.74 11.96 -4.26
CA ARG A 38 -16.75 12.51 -5.18
C ARG A 38 -16.67 11.75 -6.50
N LEU A 39 -16.78 10.42 -6.48
CA LEU A 39 -16.85 9.61 -7.70
C LEU A 39 -18.07 10.02 -8.53
N HIS A 40 -19.23 10.15 -7.89
CA HIS A 40 -20.46 10.58 -8.54
C HIS A 40 -20.34 12.01 -9.11
N ALA A 41 -19.85 12.97 -8.33
CA ALA A 41 -19.66 14.35 -8.76
C ALA A 41 -18.68 14.48 -9.94
N ALA A 42 -17.69 13.59 -10.02
CA ALA A 42 -16.76 13.53 -11.16
C ALA A 42 -17.34 12.81 -12.40
N GLY A 43 -18.63 12.44 -12.40
CA GLY A 43 -19.28 11.70 -13.48
C GLY A 43 -18.74 10.27 -13.65
N ARG A 44 -18.08 9.72 -12.63
CA ARG A 44 -17.42 8.42 -12.71
C ARG A 44 -18.34 7.31 -12.26
N SER A 45 -18.59 6.36 -13.16
CA SER A 45 -19.28 5.12 -12.82
C SER A 45 -18.26 4.06 -12.39
N LEU A 46 -18.48 3.44 -11.23
CA LEU A 46 -17.73 2.26 -10.80
C LEU A 46 -17.84 1.13 -11.83
N ARG A 47 -18.99 1.01 -12.52
CA ARG A 47 -19.21 -0.02 -13.55
C ARG A 47 -18.34 0.17 -14.79
N ALA A 48 -17.88 1.39 -15.07
CA ALA A 48 -16.98 1.69 -16.17
C ALA A 48 -15.51 1.35 -15.85
N MET A 49 -15.20 1.02 -14.59
CA MET A 49 -13.86 0.64 -14.15
C MET A 49 -13.62 -0.86 -14.36
N THR A 50 -12.35 -1.22 -14.50
CA THR A 50 -11.90 -2.61 -14.67
C THR A 50 -12.40 -3.47 -13.52
N LEU A 51 -13.14 -4.53 -13.81
CA LEU A 51 -13.54 -5.51 -12.81
C LEU A 51 -12.34 -6.44 -12.51
N LEU A 52 -12.00 -6.60 -11.24
CA LEU A 52 -11.00 -7.57 -10.82
C LEU A 52 -11.66 -8.93 -10.57
N ASP A 53 -11.00 -10.02 -11.00
CA ASP A 53 -11.39 -11.39 -10.66
C ASP A 53 -10.93 -11.73 -9.23
N LEU A 54 -11.56 -11.07 -8.25
CA LEU A 54 -11.38 -11.34 -6.83
C LEU A 54 -12.67 -11.95 -6.28
N ARG A 55 -12.57 -13.17 -5.77
CA ARG A 55 -13.73 -13.94 -5.31
C ARG A 55 -13.95 -13.74 -3.81
N LEU A 56 -14.81 -12.77 -3.47
CA LEU A 56 -15.40 -12.65 -2.14
C LEU A 56 -16.93 -12.55 -2.28
N PRO A 57 -17.72 -13.45 -1.68
CA PRO A 57 -19.16 -13.51 -1.89
C PRO A 57 -19.87 -12.17 -1.65
N GLY A 58 -20.70 -11.77 -2.61
CA GLY A 58 -21.50 -10.54 -2.57
C GLY A 58 -20.73 -9.25 -2.82
N LEU A 59 -19.42 -9.32 -3.11
CA LEU A 59 -18.57 -8.15 -3.36
C LEU A 59 -18.05 -8.13 -4.79
N ALA A 60 -18.01 -6.94 -5.38
CA ALA A 60 -17.31 -6.67 -6.64
C ALA A 60 -16.14 -5.71 -6.41
N PHE A 61 -15.05 -5.91 -7.14
CA PHE A 61 -13.82 -5.15 -7.01
C PHE A 61 -13.55 -4.38 -8.29
N ARG A 62 -13.53 -3.05 -8.20
CA ARG A 62 -13.33 -2.14 -9.33
C ARG A 62 -11.99 -1.45 -9.23
N HIS A 63 -11.16 -1.63 -10.24
CA HIS A 63 -9.83 -1.06 -10.32
C HIS A 63 -9.75 0.08 -11.33
N ARG A 64 -9.05 1.14 -10.93
CA ARG A 64 -8.57 2.16 -11.86
C ARG A 64 -7.17 2.62 -11.47
N GLU A 65 -6.46 3.16 -12.44
CA GLU A 65 -5.20 3.85 -12.25
C GLU A 65 -5.38 5.34 -12.54
N ALA A 66 -4.73 6.21 -11.77
CA ALA A 66 -4.63 7.63 -12.06
C ALA A 66 -3.36 8.20 -11.41
N ASP A 67 -2.60 9.02 -12.13
CA ASP A 67 -1.39 9.69 -11.64
C ASP A 67 -0.33 8.74 -11.02
N GLY A 68 -0.32 7.48 -11.50
CA GLY A 68 0.55 6.42 -11.02
C GLY A 68 0.08 5.74 -9.72
N GLU A 69 -1.07 6.12 -9.18
CA GLU A 69 -1.72 5.47 -8.04
C GLU A 69 -2.77 4.46 -8.52
N HIS A 70 -2.94 3.37 -7.77
CA HIS A 70 -3.97 2.37 -8.07
C HIS A 70 -5.09 2.45 -7.04
N PHE A 71 -6.32 2.55 -7.51
CA PHE A 71 -7.51 2.61 -6.68
C PHE A 71 -8.30 1.32 -6.88
N VAL A 72 -8.60 0.63 -5.79
CA VAL A 72 -9.49 -0.53 -5.77
C VAL A 72 -10.70 -0.18 -4.91
N TYR A 73 -11.86 -0.06 -5.54
CA TYR A 73 -13.14 0.16 -4.89
C TYR A 73 -13.86 -1.16 -4.71
N VAL A 74 -14.54 -1.33 -3.57
CA VAL A 74 -15.28 -2.55 -3.25
C VAL A 74 -16.76 -2.21 -3.18
N GLU A 75 -17.55 -2.80 -4.06
CA GLU A 75 -19.00 -2.65 -4.10
C GLU A 75 -19.67 -3.82 -3.37
N ASP A 76 -20.60 -3.51 -2.48
CA ASP A 76 -21.59 -4.47 -2.00
C ASP A 76 -22.71 -4.56 -3.05
N LEU A 77 -22.80 -5.72 -3.72
CA LEU A 77 -23.75 -5.96 -4.79
C LEU A 77 -25.19 -6.11 -4.30
N ALA A 78 -25.38 -6.58 -3.06
CA ALA A 78 -26.72 -6.78 -2.49
C ALA A 78 -27.37 -5.43 -2.13
N ASN A 79 -26.56 -4.50 -1.60
CA ASN A 79 -27.05 -3.21 -1.12
C ASN A 79 -26.80 -2.05 -2.10
N GLY A 80 -26.03 -2.27 -3.17
CA GLY A 80 -25.66 -1.21 -4.12
C GLY A 80 -24.82 -0.10 -3.48
N ARG A 81 -23.96 -0.44 -2.52
CA ARG A 81 -23.19 0.52 -1.71
C ARG A 81 -21.69 0.30 -1.87
N LEU A 82 -20.92 1.35 -1.58
CA LEU A 82 -19.46 1.25 -1.49
C LEU A 82 -19.11 0.63 -0.12
N ALA A 83 -18.56 -0.57 -0.13
CA ALA A 83 -18.10 -1.28 1.06
C ALA A 83 -16.76 -0.74 1.59
N GLY A 84 -15.96 -0.14 0.70
CA GLY A 84 -14.70 0.49 1.03
C GLY A 84 -13.79 0.68 -0.18
N CYS A 85 -12.56 1.08 0.10
CA CYS A 85 -11.53 1.25 -0.92
C CYS A 85 -10.13 0.94 -0.37
N THR A 86 -9.24 0.54 -1.28
CA THR A 86 -7.79 0.58 -1.07
C THR A 86 -7.18 1.50 -2.10
N VAL A 87 -6.29 2.38 -1.67
CA VAL A 87 -5.46 3.16 -2.58
C VAL A 87 -4.01 2.74 -2.39
N PHE A 88 -3.37 2.34 -3.48
CA PHE A 88 -1.94 2.09 -3.54
C PHE A 88 -1.27 3.39 -3.98
N ASN A 89 -0.89 4.19 -3.00
CA ASN A 89 -0.34 5.52 -3.19
C ASN A 89 1.12 5.46 -3.64
N ARG A 90 1.54 6.49 -4.36
CA ARG A 90 2.96 6.83 -4.48
C ARG A 90 3.46 7.42 -3.16
N LEU A 91 4.76 7.38 -2.94
CA LEU A 91 5.38 7.99 -1.76
C LEU A 91 6.33 9.06 -2.23
N ILE A 92 6.01 10.33 -1.95
CA ILE A 92 6.89 11.45 -2.29
C ILE A 92 8.23 11.40 -1.56
N GLU A 93 8.28 10.63 -0.47
CA GLU A 93 9.47 10.41 0.33
C GLU A 93 10.42 9.41 -0.30
N LEU A 94 10.06 8.75 -1.41
CA LEU A 94 10.96 7.88 -2.16
C LEU A 94 11.67 8.64 -3.27
N ASP A 95 12.85 8.15 -3.63
CA ASP A 95 13.48 8.56 -4.89
C ASP A 95 12.70 8.03 -6.10
N ARG A 96 13.07 8.50 -7.30
CA ARG A 96 12.37 8.12 -8.54
C ARG A 96 12.50 6.64 -8.89
N ARG A 97 13.51 5.91 -8.39
CA ARG A 97 13.68 4.48 -8.69
C ARG A 97 12.76 3.65 -7.81
N ALA A 98 12.84 3.86 -6.50
CA ALA A 98 11.99 3.18 -5.54
C ALA A 98 10.50 3.52 -5.76
N ASP A 99 10.16 4.77 -6.05
CA ASP A 99 8.79 5.19 -6.36
C ASP A 99 8.19 4.53 -7.62
N ARG A 100 9.02 4.01 -8.54
CA ARG A 100 8.50 3.23 -9.69
C ARG A 100 8.00 1.84 -9.30
N LEU A 101 8.58 1.27 -8.24
CA LEU A 101 8.34 -0.12 -7.85
C LEU A 101 7.42 -0.24 -6.63
N LEU A 102 7.50 0.70 -5.71
CA LEU A 102 6.80 0.65 -4.44
C LEU A 102 5.50 1.44 -4.44
N ARG A 103 4.48 0.88 -3.77
CA ARG A 103 3.26 1.58 -3.41
C ARG A 103 2.94 1.43 -1.93
N SER A 104 2.41 2.47 -1.32
CA SER A 104 1.89 2.42 0.05
C SER A 104 0.39 2.14 0.02
N PRO A 105 -0.07 0.99 0.53
CA PRO A 105 -1.48 0.67 0.49
C PRO A 105 -2.23 1.28 1.70
N HIS A 106 -3.26 2.07 1.42
CA HIS A 106 -4.16 2.69 2.39
C HIS A 106 -5.57 2.13 2.21
N SER A 107 -5.98 1.27 3.14
CA SER A 107 -7.27 0.60 3.11
C SER A 107 -8.28 1.22 4.06
N LYS A 108 -9.52 1.41 3.60
CA LYS A 108 -10.66 1.88 4.40
C LYS A 108 -11.88 1.02 4.07
N TYR A 109 -12.43 0.36 5.08
CA TYR A 109 -13.61 -0.50 4.94
C TYR A 109 -14.65 -0.15 6.00
N GLY A 110 -15.91 -0.07 5.56
CA GLY A 110 -17.04 0.20 6.45
C GLY A 110 -17.15 -0.89 7.50
N ARG A 111 -17.76 -0.58 8.65
CA ARG A 111 -17.72 -1.46 9.84
C ARG A 111 -18.22 -2.87 9.53
N LEU A 112 -19.31 -2.98 8.76
CA LEU A 112 -19.92 -4.25 8.35
C LEU A 112 -19.05 -5.09 7.42
N TYR A 113 -18.00 -4.50 6.85
CA TYR A 113 -17.13 -5.13 5.85
C TYR A 113 -15.75 -5.50 6.40
N GLN A 114 -15.43 -5.06 7.62
CA GLN A 114 -14.17 -5.39 8.28
C GLN A 114 -14.10 -6.88 8.63
N ARG A 115 -12.87 -7.41 8.72
CA ARG A 115 -12.58 -8.83 9.03
C ARG A 115 -13.15 -9.86 8.05
N ARG A 116 -13.63 -9.43 6.87
CA ARG A 116 -14.11 -10.31 5.78
C ARG A 116 -13.03 -10.69 4.74
N GLY A 117 -11.75 -10.44 5.04
CA GLY A 117 -10.64 -10.76 4.14
C GLY A 117 -10.48 -9.83 2.93
N ILE A 118 -11.20 -8.70 2.89
CA ILE A 118 -11.17 -7.76 1.75
C ILE A 118 -9.76 -7.20 1.52
N ALA A 119 -9.12 -6.66 2.57
CA ALA A 119 -7.74 -6.17 2.49
C ALA A 119 -6.77 -7.25 1.99
N SER A 120 -6.89 -8.46 2.54
CA SER A 120 -6.06 -9.60 2.16
C SER A 120 -6.21 -9.98 0.69
N ALA A 121 -7.43 -9.95 0.15
CA ALA A 121 -7.67 -10.23 -1.26
C ALA A 121 -7.06 -9.14 -2.16
N VAL A 122 -7.28 -7.86 -1.81
CA VAL A 122 -6.78 -6.73 -2.59
C VAL A 122 -5.25 -6.63 -2.58
N TYR A 123 -4.61 -6.84 -1.43
CA TYR A 123 -3.15 -6.77 -1.33
C TYR A 123 -2.49 -7.93 -2.06
N ARG A 124 -3.06 -9.14 -1.93
CA ARG A 124 -2.58 -10.31 -2.65
C ARG A 124 -2.72 -10.14 -4.16
N TRP A 125 -3.85 -9.62 -4.64
CA TRP A 125 -4.01 -9.29 -6.06
C TRP A 125 -2.93 -8.35 -6.58
N ALA A 126 -2.56 -7.32 -5.80
CA ALA A 126 -1.51 -6.39 -6.19
C ALA A 126 -0.13 -7.08 -6.24
N LEU A 127 0.20 -7.83 -5.18
CA LEU A 127 1.44 -8.58 -5.07
C LEU A 127 1.55 -9.65 -6.16
N ASP A 128 0.48 -10.40 -6.44
CA ASP A 128 0.43 -11.44 -7.47
C ASP A 128 0.69 -10.91 -8.89
N ARG A 129 0.45 -9.62 -9.10
CA ARG A 129 0.73 -8.92 -10.37
C ARG A 129 2.10 -8.25 -10.41
N GLY A 130 2.94 -8.48 -9.41
CA GLY A 130 4.30 -7.94 -9.34
C GLY A 130 4.43 -6.56 -8.72
N MET A 131 3.36 -6.00 -8.13
CA MET A 131 3.46 -4.73 -7.39
C MET A 131 4.19 -4.96 -6.06
N CYS A 132 5.22 -4.16 -5.77
CA CYS A 132 5.86 -4.17 -4.45
C CYS A 132 5.19 -3.16 -3.52
N LEU A 133 5.02 -3.54 -2.26
CA LEU A 133 4.34 -2.73 -1.25
C LEU A 133 5.35 -2.25 -0.20
N ILE A 134 5.17 -1.02 0.26
CA ILE A 134 5.86 -0.45 1.43
C ILE A 134 4.85 0.03 2.45
N SER A 135 5.11 -0.19 3.74
CA SER A 135 4.19 0.24 4.78
C SER A 135 4.22 1.74 5.04
N GLY A 136 3.30 2.24 5.86
CA GLY A 136 3.47 3.53 6.54
C GLY A 136 4.47 3.44 7.71
N PRO A 137 4.80 4.60 8.33
CA PRO A 137 5.60 4.66 9.56
C PRO A 137 4.94 4.02 10.77
N ARG A 138 3.61 3.95 10.77
CA ARG A 138 2.82 3.35 11.84
C ARG A 138 1.87 2.34 11.23
N GLN A 139 1.79 1.16 11.83
CA GLN A 139 0.84 0.13 11.44
C GLN A 139 -0.04 -0.22 12.64
N SER A 140 -1.32 -0.47 12.38
CA SER A 140 -2.16 -1.14 13.37
C SER A 140 -1.72 -2.60 13.52
N THR A 141 -2.03 -3.22 14.67
CA THR A 141 -1.81 -4.65 14.90
C THR A 141 -2.43 -5.52 13.79
N GLY A 142 -3.63 -5.13 13.31
CA GLY A 142 -4.30 -5.83 12.21
C GLY A 142 -3.59 -5.69 10.87
N ALA A 143 -3.03 -4.51 10.57
CA ALA A 143 -2.21 -4.32 9.37
C ALA A 143 -0.92 -5.15 9.47
N HIS A 144 -0.23 -5.10 10.60
CA HIS A 144 1.00 -5.87 10.81
C HIS A 144 0.76 -7.38 10.65
N ALA A 145 -0.30 -7.92 11.26
CA ALA A 145 -0.69 -9.32 11.09
C ALA A 145 -1.04 -9.68 9.64
N LEU A 146 -1.72 -8.78 8.92
CA LEU A 146 -1.98 -8.97 7.48
C LEU A 146 -0.67 -9.07 6.69
N TRP A 147 0.27 -8.17 6.93
CA TRP A 147 1.56 -8.16 6.23
C TRP A 147 2.34 -9.45 6.47
N HIS A 148 2.40 -9.94 7.71
CA HIS A 148 3.04 -11.22 8.02
C HIS A 148 2.29 -12.43 7.44
N SER A 149 0.97 -12.37 7.32
CA SER A 149 0.20 -13.42 6.64
C SER A 149 0.55 -13.48 5.15
N LEU A 150 0.66 -12.33 4.48
CA LEU A 150 1.08 -12.23 3.08
C LEU A 150 2.54 -12.65 2.88
N ALA A 151 3.40 -12.42 3.88
CA ALA A 151 4.81 -12.80 3.86
C ALA A 151 5.06 -14.32 3.71
N LYS A 152 4.04 -15.15 3.91
CA LYS A 152 4.11 -16.60 3.65
C LYS A 152 4.30 -16.94 2.17
N HIS A 153 3.90 -16.04 1.28
CA HIS A 153 3.95 -16.24 -0.18
C HIS A 153 4.71 -15.15 -0.92
N HIS A 154 5.07 -14.06 -0.23
CA HIS A 154 5.75 -12.90 -0.80
C HIS A 154 6.97 -12.55 0.07
N PRO A 155 8.16 -12.28 -0.51
CA PRO A 155 9.32 -11.89 0.26
C PRO A 155 9.04 -10.65 1.12
N LEU A 156 9.28 -10.77 2.42
CA LEU A 156 9.22 -9.68 3.38
C LEU A 156 10.63 -9.22 3.76
N GLY A 157 10.83 -7.91 3.82
CA GLY A 157 12.04 -7.30 4.35
C GLY A 157 11.72 -6.04 5.16
N TYR A 158 12.70 -5.61 5.95
CA TYR A 158 12.65 -4.34 6.68
C TYR A 158 13.66 -3.37 6.07
N VAL A 159 13.27 -2.11 5.97
CA VAL A 159 14.10 -1.04 5.45
C VAL A 159 13.94 0.21 6.30
N THR A 160 14.98 1.04 6.35
CA THR A 160 14.86 2.44 6.73
C THR A 160 14.52 3.27 5.50
N LEU A 161 13.70 4.30 5.69
CA LEU A 161 13.44 5.34 4.69
C LEU A 161 13.91 6.69 5.23
N LYS A 162 15.03 7.17 4.71
CA LYS A 162 15.69 8.43 5.09
C LYS A 162 16.22 9.13 3.86
N ASP A 163 16.07 10.46 3.78
CA ASP A 163 16.59 11.28 2.68
C ASP A 163 16.27 10.75 1.27
N LYS A 164 15.08 10.17 1.12
CA LYS A 164 14.60 9.50 -0.09
C LYS A 164 15.28 8.20 -0.51
N GLY A 165 16.28 7.75 0.26
CA GLY A 165 16.93 6.47 0.09
C GLY A 165 16.30 5.38 0.97
N LEU A 166 16.48 4.13 0.51
CA LEU A 166 16.19 2.94 1.29
C LEU A 166 17.48 2.35 1.85
N GLY A 167 17.49 1.99 3.13
CA GLY A 167 18.55 1.21 3.73
C GLY A 167 18.03 -0.11 4.24
N TYR A 168 18.58 -1.23 3.80
CA TYR A 168 18.12 -2.57 4.18
C TYR A 168 18.47 -2.88 5.64
N LEU A 169 17.50 -3.38 6.39
CA LEU A 169 17.68 -3.75 7.80
C LEU A 169 17.71 -5.27 8.03
N GLY A 170 17.38 -6.06 7.01
CA GLY A 170 17.29 -7.50 7.11
C GLY A 170 15.85 -8.04 7.00
N ARG A 171 15.72 -9.35 7.21
CA ARG A 171 14.44 -10.08 7.19
C ARG A 171 13.75 -10.11 8.55
N ALA A 172 14.48 -9.76 9.60
CA ALA A 172 14.00 -9.65 10.97
C ALA A 172 14.77 -8.52 11.65
N ILE A 173 14.11 -7.81 12.55
CA ILE A 173 14.66 -6.68 13.30
C ILE A 173 14.18 -6.74 14.76
N GLY A 174 14.89 -6.07 15.67
CA GLY A 174 14.46 -5.94 17.06
C GLY A 174 13.23 -5.02 17.20
N ALA A 175 12.51 -5.14 18.33
CA ALA A 175 11.30 -4.37 18.61
C ALA A 175 11.57 -2.85 18.59
N GLU A 176 12.68 -2.40 19.17
CA GLU A 176 13.06 -0.97 19.17
C GLU A 176 13.26 -0.44 17.75
N THR A 177 13.92 -1.20 16.87
CA THR A 177 14.09 -0.83 15.46
C THR A 177 12.76 -0.84 14.72
N LEU A 178 11.84 -1.75 15.05
CA LEU A 178 10.51 -1.81 14.45
C LEU A 178 9.65 -0.59 14.81
N GLU A 179 9.84 -0.02 15.99
CA GLU A 179 9.14 1.17 16.48
C GLU A 179 9.72 2.49 15.94
N ASP A 180 10.91 2.47 15.32
CA ASP A 180 11.53 3.65 14.71
C ASP A 180 10.66 4.21 13.57
N PHE A 181 10.45 5.53 13.58
CA PHE A 181 9.58 6.24 12.63
C PHE A 181 10.03 6.11 11.18
N HIS A 182 11.30 5.82 10.90
CA HIS A 182 11.85 5.61 9.56
C HIS A 182 11.82 4.16 9.13
N THR A 183 11.56 3.21 10.03
CA THR A 183 11.45 1.80 9.69
C THR A 183 10.17 1.53 8.92
N ARG A 184 10.30 0.73 7.87
CA ARG A 184 9.22 0.32 6.98
C ARG A 184 9.32 -1.17 6.74
N MET A 185 8.17 -1.80 6.57
CA MET A 185 8.09 -3.13 6.00
C MET A 185 7.97 -3.01 4.48
N ILE A 186 8.61 -3.92 3.75
CA ILE A 186 8.39 -4.11 2.32
C ILE A 186 7.93 -5.53 2.04
N LEU A 187 6.92 -5.67 1.18
CA LEU A 187 6.47 -6.95 0.62
C LEU A 187 6.67 -6.90 -0.89
N LEU A 188 7.36 -7.90 -1.42
CA LEU A 188 7.70 -7.92 -2.84
C LEU A 188 6.66 -8.70 -3.64
N GLY A 189 6.24 -8.11 -4.76
CA GLY A 189 5.33 -8.77 -5.68
C GLY A 189 5.97 -9.97 -6.38
N GLN A 190 5.14 -10.80 -7.01
CA GLN A 190 5.59 -11.93 -7.81
C GLN A 190 6.62 -11.51 -8.86
N GLY A 191 7.64 -12.34 -9.04
CA GLY A 191 8.77 -12.06 -9.93
C GLY A 191 9.90 -11.26 -9.28
N TRP A 192 9.74 -10.79 -8.04
CA TRP A 192 10.81 -10.13 -7.29
C TRP A 192 11.35 -11.03 -6.17
N ASP A 193 12.67 -11.01 -6.01
CA ASP A 193 13.34 -11.38 -4.77
C ASP A 193 13.95 -10.13 -4.11
N LEU A 194 14.37 -10.28 -2.85
CA LEU A 194 14.95 -9.16 -2.08
C LEU A 194 16.25 -8.65 -2.69
N GLU A 195 17.11 -9.51 -3.20
CA GLU A 195 18.41 -9.09 -3.71
C GLU A 195 18.26 -8.23 -4.97
N GLY A 196 17.47 -8.73 -5.94
CA GLY A 196 17.14 -8.02 -7.16
C GLY A 196 16.42 -6.70 -6.88
N PHE A 197 15.46 -6.70 -5.95
CA PHE A 197 14.78 -5.47 -5.54
C PHE A 197 15.75 -4.44 -4.96
N LEU A 198 16.57 -4.84 -3.98
CA LEU A 198 17.52 -3.95 -3.30
C LEU A 198 18.55 -3.37 -4.28
N ARG A 199 19.00 -4.18 -5.25
CA ARG A 199 19.89 -3.72 -6.32
C ARG A 199 19.23 -2.66 -7.20
N GLU A 200 17.98 -2.90 -7.62
CA GLU A 200 17.25 -1.99 -8.50
C GLU A 200 16.97 -0.64 -7.85
N VAL A 201 16.55 -0.64 -6.58
CA VAL A 201 16.31 0.59 -5.81
C VAL A 201 17.60 1.21 -5.25
N ARG A 202 18.75 0.56 -5.46
CA ARG A 202 20.06 0.94 -4.89
C ARG A 202 20.01 1.17 -3.39
N ALA A 203 19.36 0.24 -2.69
CA ALA A 203 19.30 0.30 -1.24
C ALA A 203 20.72 0.20 -0.66
N THR A 204 20.99 0.97 0.39
CA THR A 204 22.20 0.74 1.18
C THR A 204 22.04 -0.57 1.92
N VAL A 205 23.01 -1.46 1.81
CA VAL A 205 23.02 -2.74 2.52
C VAL A 205 24.10 -2.64 3.60
N PRO A 206 23.80 -2.97 4.87
CA PRO A 206 24.84 -3.03 5.90
C PRO A 206 25.91 -4.02 5.45
N GLU A 207 27.17 -3.63 5.55
CA GLU A 207 28.28 -4.57 5.46
C GLU A 207 28.01 -5.72 6.46
N PRO A 208 28.20 -6.99 6.08
CA PRO A 208 28.05 -8.08 7.03
C PRO A 208 29.02 -7.82 8.17
N THR A 209 28.49 -7.49 9.35
CA THR A 209 29.30 -7.31 10.55
C THR A 209 30.01 -8.65 10.76
N GLY A 210 31.33 -8.66 10.50
CA GLY A 210 32.14 -9.87 10.60
C GLY A 210 31.84 -10.56 11.91
N ALA A 211 31.53 -11.85 11.84
CA ALA A 211 31.40 -12.71 13.00
C ALA A 211 32.60 -12.42 13.92
N SER A 212 32.30 -11.98 15.13
CA SER A 212 33.27 -11.81 16.21
C SER A 212 34.15 -13.05 16.24
N ALA A 213 35.44 -12.87 15.97
CA ALA A 213 36.43 -13.90 16.13
C ALA A 213 36.39 -14.36 17.58
N LEU A 214 35.76 -15.51 17.82
CA LEU A 214 35.91 -16.26 19.05
C LEU A 214 37.39 -16.62 19.17
N HIS A 215 38.06 -15.90 20.06
CA HIS A 215 39.37 -16.25 20.59
C HIS A 215 39.27 -17.67 21.19
N PRO A 216 40.12 -18.63 20.81
CA PRO A 216 40.26 -19.85 21.59
C PRO A 216 41.01 -19.47 22.87
N ALA A 217 40.38 -19.70 24.03
CA ALA A 217 41.07 -19.70 25.30
C ALA A 217 41.96 -20.95 25.34
N ALA A 218 43.25 -20.72 25.60
CA ALA A 218 44.20 -21.73 26.07
C ALA A 218 43.98 -21.98 27.57
#